data_AF-A0A2G2N7Y7-F1
#
_entry.id   AF-A0A2G2N7Y7-F1
#
_cell.length_a   1.000
_cell.length_b   1.000
_cell.length_c   1.000
_cell.angle_alpha   90.00
_cell.angle_beta   90.00
_cell.angle_gamma   90.00
#
_symmetry.space_group_name_H-M   'P 1'
#
loop_
_entity.id
_entity.type
_entity.pdbx_description
1 polymer ?
#
loop_
_entity_poly.entity_id
_entity_poly.type
_entity_poly.pdbx_seq_one_letter_code
_entity_poly.pdbx_strand_id
1 'polypeptide(L)'
;MSLKDLNARFTYTPDQGERWKILKARTGPLRGDCEDYSLTLLWMLSGRSMVRFWLNILSFRYTFWYCTFEGEGHFVMYRIGHGWIDNIQRRYVRKLPNGYRLRYPLLAPAIVVKFAWAWWIRK
;
A
#
# COMPACT_ATOMS: atom_id res chain seq x y z
N MET A 1 -11.43 9.46 -6.91
CA MET A 1 -10.50 8.34 -7.12
C MET A 1 -11.14 7.11 -6.55
N SER A 2 -11.55 6.21 -7.44
CA SER A 2 -11.96 4.84 -7.15
C SER A 2 -10.75 3.91 -7.34
N LEU A 3 -10.87 2.62 -6.99
CA LEU A 3 -9.84 1.64 -7.31
C LEU A 3 -9.54 1.58 -8.81
N LYS A 4 -10.57 1.68 -9.67
CA LYS A 4 -10.41 1.73 -11.13
C LYS A 4 -9.58 2.95 -11.57
N ASP A 5 -9.83 4.11 -10.99
CA ASP A 5 -9.08 5.35 -11.25
C ASP A 5 -7.62 5.24 -10.80
N LEU A 6 -7.38 4.69 -9.59
CA LEU A 6 -6.03 4.41 -9.10
C LEU A 6 -5.29 3.47 -10.05
N ASN A 7 -5.90 2.36 -10.43
CA ASN A 7 -5.29 1.36 -11.32
C ASN A 7 -4.99 1.90 -12.72
N ALA A 8 -5.87 2.75 -13.26
CA ALA A 8 -5.70 3.32 -14.59
C ALA A 8 -4.56 4.36 -14.62
N ARG A 9 -4.35 5.08 -13.50
CA ARG A 9 -3.37 6.16 -13.42
C ARG A 9 -2.04 5.73 -12.82
N PHE A 10 -1.98 4.59 -12.14
CA PHE A 10 -0.78 4.11 -11.47
C PHE A 10 0.25 3.59 -12.48
N THR A 11 1.47 4.10 -12.37
CA THR A 11 2.63 3.65 -13.14
C THR A 11 3.72 3.25 -12.17
N TYR A 12 4.12 1.98 -12.22
CA TYR A 12 5.18 1.48 -11.35
C TYR A 12 6.49 2.20 -11.68
N THR A 13 7.15 2.74 -10.68
CA THR A 13 8.48 3.36 -10.78
C THR A 13 9.24 2.90 -9.55
N PRO A 14 10.31 2.10 -9.71
CA PRO A 14 11.15 1.72 -8.57
C PRO A 14 11.73 2.99 -7.92
N ASP A 15 11.51 3.18 -6.63
CA ASP A 15 12.14 4.28 -5.91
C ASP A 15 13.61 3.91 -5.64
N GLN A 16 14.54 4.87 -5.85
CA GLN A 16 15.97 4.69 -5.52
C GLN A 16 16.26 4.84 -4.01
N GLY A 17 15.25 4.65 -3.15
CA GLY A 17 15.35 4.72 -1.70
C GLY A 17 14.02 4.39 -1.01
N GLU A 18 14.02 4.13 0.30
CA GLU A 18 12.81 3.79 1.05
C GLU A 18 11.98 5.05 1.41
N ARG A 19 11.15 5.55 0.48
CA ARG A 19 10.30 6.72 0.72
C ARG A 19 8.82 6.41 0.56
N TRP A 20 8.17 6.17 1.69
CA TRP A 20 6.73 5.89 1.72
C TRP A 20 5.91 7.17 1.57
N LYS A 21 5.04 7.23 0.57
CA LYS A 21 4.18 8.39 0.31
C LYS A 21 2.77 7.97 -0.16
N ILE A 22 1.79 8.76 0.25
CA ILE A 22 0.43 8.67 -0.30
C ILE A 22 0.39 9.55 -1.56
N LEU A 23 0.06 8.95 -2.69
CA LEU A 23 -0.02 9.62 -3.98
C LEU A 23 -1.34 10.42 -4.06
N LYS A 24 -1.23 11.76 -3.97
CA LYS A 24 -2.39 12.68 -3.88
C LYS A 24 -2.67 13.48 -5.15
N ALA A 25 -2.02 13.18 -6.27
CA ALA A 25 -2.16 13.96 -7.51
C ALA A 25 -3.63 13.96 -7.99
N ARG A 26 -4.21 15.15 -8.18
CA ARG A 26 -5.62 15.30 -8.61
C ARG A 26 -5.82 14.82 -10.04
N THR A 27 -4.90 15.15 -10.93
CA THR A 27 -4.88 14.77 -12.35
C THR A 27 -3.53 14.16 -12.72
N GLY A 28 -3.46 13.47 -13.87
CA GLY A 28 -2.21 12.89 -14.37
C GLY A 28 -1.79 11.56 -13.73
N PRO A 29 -0.61 11.03 -14.13
CA PRO A 29 -0.12 9.74 -13.68
C PRO A 29 0.28 9.75 -12.19
N LEU A 30 0.06 8.62 -11.52
CA LEU A 30 0.49 8.36 -10.15
C LEU A 30 1.70 7.43 -10.21
N ARG A 31 2.91 7.98 -10.00
CA ARG A 31 4.16 7.23 -10.05
C ARG A 31 4.63 6.86 -8.66
N GLY A 32 4.92 5.58 -8.44
CA GLY A 32 5.39 5.05 -7.16
C GLY A 32 5.66 3.55 -7.22
N ASP A 33 6.06 2.99 -6.09
CA ASP A 33 6.36 1.57 -5.91
C ASP A 33 5.15 0.78 -5.32
N CYS A 34 5.41 -0.44 -4.84
CA CYS A 34 4.36 -1.32 -4.31
C CYS A 34 3.80 -0.81 -2.97
N GLU A 35 4.64 -0.18 -2.16
CA GLU A 35 4.29 0.45 -0.90
C GLU A 35 3.38 1.66 -1.14
N ASP A 36 3.78 2.57 -2.03
CA ASP A 36 3.01 3.78 -2.36
C ASP A 36 1.60 3.45 -2.85
N TYR A 37 1.48 2.43 -3.72
CA TYR A 37 0.19 1.97 -4.19
C TYR A 37 -0.69 1.50 -3.03
N SER A 38 -0.14 0.64 -2.16
CA SER A 38 -0.87 0.04 -1.03
C SER A 38 -1.31 1.08 -0.01
N LEU A 39 -0.43 2.04 0.30
CA LEU A 39 -0.73 3.17 1.19
C LEU A 39 -1.79 4.10 0.60
N THR A 40 -1.67 4.40 -0.69
CA THR A 40 -2.64 5.25 -1.41
C THR A 40 -4.01 4.59 -1.47
N LEU A 41 -4.06 3.29 -1.72
CA LEU A 41 -5.28 2.50 -1.73
C LEU A 41 -5.97 2.55 -0.37
N LEU A 42 -5.26 2.30 0.73
CA LEU A 42 -5.85 2.37 2.07
C LEU A 42 -6.34 3.77 2.42
N TRP A 43 -5.59 4.81 2.08
CA TRP A 43 -6.02 6.20 2.31
C TRP A 43 -7.30 6.52 1.54
N MET A 44 -7.41 6.08 0.29
CA MET A 44 -8.61 6.23 -0.52
C MET A 44 -9.80 5.46 0.08
N LEU A 45 -9.61 4.20 0.48
CA LEU A 45 -10.66 3.37 1.13
C LEU A 45 -11.07 3.93 2.49
N SER A 46 -10.19 4.66 3.15
CA SER A 46 -10.45 5.39 4.40
C SER A 46 -11.19 6.72 4.17
N GLY A 47 -11.73 6.95 2.97
CA GLY A 47 -12.41 8.19 2.61
C GLY A 47 -11.48 9.39 2.57
N ARG A 48 -10.19 9.18 2.24
CA ARG A 48 -9.14 10.21 2.18
C ARG A 48 -8.84 10.88 3.52
N SER A 49 -9.15 10.22 4.63
CA SER A 49 -8.87 10.69 5.99
C SER A 49 -7.70 9.92 6.60
N MET A 50 -6.68 10.64 7.07
CA MET A 50 -5.56 10.04 7.81
C MET A 50 -5.99 9.45 9.15
N VAL A 51 -6.99 10.06 9.81
CA VAL A 51 -7.54 9.54 11.06
C VAL A 51 -8.18 8.17 10.82
N ARG A 52 -9.05 8.06 9.81
CA ARG A 52 -9.66 6.76 9.44
C ARG A 52 -8.63 5.76 8.93
N PHE A 53 -7.61 6.22 8.22
CA PHE A 53 -6.48 5.39 7.78
C PHE A 53 -5.81 4.69 8.96
N TRP A 54 -5.43 5.45 10.00
CA TRP A 54 -4.80 4.88 11.18
C TRP A 54 -5.76 4.02 11.99
N LEU A 55 -7.01 4.43 12.17
CA LEU A 55 -8.03 3.60 12.83
C LEU A 55 -8.22 2.27 12.12
N ASN A 56 -8.20 2.24 10.79
CA ASN A 56 -8.32 1.02 9.99
C ASN A 56 -7.13 0.06 10.19
N ILE A 57 -5.92 0.58 10.36
CA ILE A 57 -4.73 -0.22 10.67
C ILE A 57 -4.79 -0.73 12.12
N LEU A 58 -5.07 0.16 13.08
CA LEU A 58 -5.10 -0.17 14.51
C LEU A 58 -6.22 -1.14 14.87
N SER A 59 -7.34 -1.11 14.15
CA SER A 59 -8.45 -2.07 14.29
C SER A 59 -8.25 -3.36 13.49
N PHE A 60 -7.10 -3.54 12.82
CA PHE A 60 -6.78 -4.68 11.97
C PHE A 60 -7.78 -4.94 10.83
N ARG A 61 -8.66 -3.98 10.52
CA ARG A 61 -9.57 -4.07 9.36
C ARG A 61 -8.79 -4.17 8.05
N TYR A 62 -7.62 -3.54 8.03
CA TYR A 62 -6.64 -3.59 6.96
C TYR A 62 -5.26 -3.88 7.54
N THR A 63 -4.54 -4.81 6.94
CA THR A 63 -3.19 -5.19 7.38
C THR A 63 -2.27 -5.25 6.18
N PHE A 64 -1.13 -4.57 6.26
CA PHE A 64 -0.08 -4.71 5.26
C PHE A 64 0.81 -5.90 5.63
N TRP A 65 1.25 -6.64 4.62
CA TRP A 65 2.15 -7.76 4.77
C TRP A 65 3.36 -7.53 3.89
N TYR A 66 4.53 -7.72 4.49
CA TYR A 66 5.74 -7.92 3.72
C TYR A 66 5.76 -9.36 3.22
N CYS A 67 6.02 -9.52 1.93
CA CYS A 67 6.11 -10.79 1.27
C CYS A 67 7.21 -10.75 0.21
N THR A 68 7.43 -11.88 -0.47
CA THR A 68 8.21 -11.89 -1.70
C THR A 68 7.33 -12.33 -2.85
N PHE A 69 7.47 -11.71 -4.01
CA PHE A 69 6.86 -12.14 -5.27
C PHE A 69 7.99 -12.47 -6.25
N GLU A 70 8.04 -13.73 -6.72
CA GLU A 70 9.08 -14.21 -7.65
C GLU A 70 10.53 -13.98 -7.18
N GLY A 71 10.74 -13.96 -5.85
CA GLY A 71 12.07 -13.77 -5.24
C GLY A 71 12.35 -12.34 -4.80
N GLU A 72 11.59 -11.37 -5.31
CA GLU A 72 11.75 -9.95 -4.98
C GLU A 72 10.87 -9.54 -3.80
N GLY A 73 11.34 -8.60 -2.98
CA GLY A 73 10.58 -8.03 -1.86
C GLY A 73 9.33 -7.29 -2.34
N HIS A 74 8.20 -7.52 -1.69
CA HIS A 74 6.91 -6.99 -2.13
C HIS A 74 5.95 -6.69 -0.98
N PHE A 75 5.04 -5.74 -1.20
CA PHE A 75 4.02 -5.34 -0.25
C PHE A 75 2.62 -5.68 -0.75
N VAL A 76 1.85 -6.34 0.10
CA VAL A 76 0.45 -6.67 -0.18
C VAL A 76 -0.45 -6.29 0.98
N MET A 77 -1.66 -5.83 0.69
CA MET A 77 -2.65 -5.47 1.70
C MET A 77 -3.73 -6.54 1.81
N TYR A 78 -4.07 -6.92 3.04
CA TYR A 78 -5.23 -7.72 3.37
C TYR A 78 -6.35 -6.85 3.91
N ARG A 79 -7.60 -7.13 3.51
CA ARG A 79 -8.82 -6.52 4.04
C ARG A 79 -9.76 -7.61 4.55
N ILE A 80 -10.17 -7.49 5.80
CA ILE A 80 -11.15 -8.41 6.40
C ILE A 80 -12.43 -8.45 5.56
N GLY A 81 -12.88 -9.66 5.22
CA GLY A 81 -14.10 -9.92 4.42
C GLY A 81 -13.93 -9.78 2.90
N HIS A 82 -12.79 -9.31 2.40
CA HIS A 82 -12.55 -9.13 0.95
C HIS A 82 -11.35 -9.92 0.42
N GLY A 83 -10.28 -10.05 1.21
CA GLY A 83 -9.05 -10.74 0.81
C GLY A 83 -7.89 -9.78 0.54
N TRP A 84 -7.00 -10.19 -0.36
CA TRP A 84 -5.72 -9.56 -0.67
C TRP A 84 -5.81 -8.62 -1.88
N ILE A 85 -4.98 -7.58 -1.89
CA ILE A 85 -4.84 -6.64 -3.02
C ILE A 85 -3.48 -5.94 -3.00
N ASP A 86 -2.92 -5.69 -4.18
CA ASP A 86 -1.70 -4.92 -4.42
C ASP A 86 -1.68 -4.29 -5.83
N ASN A 87 -0.54 -3.71 -6.23
CA ASN A 87 -0.32 -3.10 -7.54
C ASN A 87 -0.15 -4.09 -8.69
N ILE A 88 0.12 -5.37 -8.42
CA ILE A 88 0.30 -6.43 -9.42
C ILE A 88 -1.08 -6.97 -9.82
N GLN A 89 -1.85 -7.43 -8.84
CA GLN A 89 -3.18 -8.01 -9.03
C GLN A 89 -4.20 -6.94 -9.37
N ARG A 90 -4.08 -5.74 -8.79
CA ARG A 90 -4.97 -4.59 -9.00
C ARG A 90 -6.45 -4.85 -8.71
N ARG A 91 -6.77 -5.97 -8.04
CA ARG A 91 -8.12 -6.41 -7.68
C ARG A 91 -8.04 -7.25 -6.41
N TYR A 92 -9.17 -7.37 -5.72
CA TYR A 92 -9.25 -8.25 -4.57
C TYR A 92 -9.21 -9.72 -4.99
N VAL A 93 -8.38 -10.51 -4.31
CA VAL A 93 -8.30 -11.97 -4.46
C VAL A 93 -8.43 -12.63 -3.09
N ARG A 94 -9.19 -13.73 -3.02
CA ARG A 94 -9.36 -14.48 -1.75
C ARG A 94 -8.07 -15.20 -1.34
N LYS A 95 -7.30 -15.65 -2.33
CA LYS A 95 -6.02 -16.34 -2.17
C LYS A 95 -4.99 -15.67 -3.05
N LEU A 96 -3.79 -15.45 -2.52
CA LEU A 96 -2.67 -14.94 -3.30
C LEU A 96 -2.29 -15.96 -4.38
N PRO A 97 -2.01 -15.52 -5.63
CA PRO A 97 -1.50 -16.37 -6.69
C PRO A 97 -0.18 -17.05 -6.32
N ASN A 98 0.22 -18.02 -7.15
CA ASN A 98 1.55 -18.63 -7.05
C ASN A 98 2.64 -17.55 -7.20
N GLY A 99 3.77 -17.75 -6.53
CA GLY A 99 4.88 -16.80 -6.52
C GLY A 99 4.93 -15.90 -5.27
N TYR A 100 3.80 -15.70 -4.58
CA TYR A 100 3.76 -14.97 -3.32
C TYR A 100 4.21 -15.85 -2.14
N ARG A 101 5.12 -15.33 -1.31
CA ARG A 101 5.47 -15.92 -0.01
C ARG A 101 5.37 -14.86 1.09
N LEU A 102 4.31 -14.95 1.90
CA LEU A 102 4.10 -14.06 3.05
C LEU A 102 5.23 -14.26 4.08
N ARG A 103 5.72 -13.16 4.66
CA ARG A 103 6.72 -13.21 5.73
C ARG A 103 6.16 -12.74 7.06
N TYR A 104 5.83 -11.45 7.16
CA TYR A 104 5.30 -10.88 8.40
C TYR A 104 4.35 -9.72 8.13
N PRO A 105 3.33 -9.52 8.98
CA PRO A 105 2.49 -8.34 8.94
C PRO A 105 3.28 -7.12 9.42
N LEU A 106 3.05 -5.96 8.81
CA LEU A 106 3.57 -4.70 9.32
C LEU A 106 2.59 -4.12 10.32
N LEU A 107 3.05 -4.00 11.56
CA LEU A 107 2.29 -3.37 12.64
C LEU A 107 2.32 -1.84 12.48
N ALA A 108 1.29 -1.19 13.03
CA ALA A 108 1.14 0.27 12.98
C ALA A 108 2.42 1.04 13.36
N PRO A 109 3.17 0.68 14.42
CA PRO A 109 4.40 1.39 14.78
C PRO A 109 5.46 1.38 13.66
N ALA A 110 5.64 0.24 12.98
CA ALA A 110 6.61 0.12 11.88
C ALA A 110 6.21 1.01 10.69
N ILE A 111 4.92 1.10 10.40
CA ILE A 111 4.35 1.98 9.37
C ILE A 111 4.60 3.45 9.75
N VAL A 112 4.34 3.83 11.01
CA VAL A 112 4.57 5.20 11.51
C VAL A 112 6.04 5.60 11.38
N VAL A 113 6.98 4.74 11.80
CA VAL A 113 8.42 5.01 11.70
C VAL A 113 8.83 5.25 10.24
N LYS A 114 8.37 4.41 9.31
CA LYS A 114 8.68 4.59 7.88
C LYS A 114 8.06 5.87 7.29
N PHE A 115 6.84 6.24 7.71
CA PHE A 115 6.24 7.53 7.34
C PHE A 115 7.02 8.74 7.89
N ALA A 116 7.46 8.66 9.14
CA ALA A 116 8.19 9.73 9.81
C ALA A 116 9.59 9.93 9.20
N TRP A 117 10.27 8.83 8.86
CA TRP A 117 11.57 8.83 8.16
C TRP A 117 11.49 9.59 6.82
N ALA A 118 10.44 9.34 6.04
CA ALA A 118 10.19 10.05 4.78
C ALA A 118 9.93 11.56 4.96
N TRP A 119 9.48 11.99 6.15
CA TRP A 119 9.25 13.40 6.48
C TRP A 119 10.52 14.09 7.01
N TRP A 120 11.39 13.36 7.73
CA TRP A 120 12.65 13.86 8.28
C TRP A 120 13.67 14.20 7.18
N ILE A 121 13.74 13.41 6.10
CA ILE A 121 14.67 13.63 4.97
C ILE A 121 14.25 14.84 4.09
N ARG A 122 13.11 15.49 4.38
CA ARG A 122 12.66 16.71 3.66
C ARG A 122 13.20 18.02 4.24
N LYS A 123 13.94 17.98 5.36
CA LYS A 123 14.71 19.11 5.89
C LYS A 123 16.17 18.96 5.50
#